data_AF-A0AAX3WSJ0-F1
#
_entry.id   AF-A0AAX3WSJ0-F1
#
_cell.length_a   1.000
_cell.length_b   1.000
_cell.length_c   1.000
_cell.angle_alpha   90.00
_cell.angle_beta   90.00
_cell.angle_gamma   90.00
#
_symmetry.space_group_name_H-M   'P 1'
#
loop_
_entity.id
_entity.type
_entity.pdbx_description
1 polymer ?
#
loop_
_entity_poly.entity_id
_entity_poly.type
_entity_poly.pdbx_seq_one_letter_code
_entity_poly.pdbx_strand_id
1 'polypeptide(L)'
;MIQLHIESKKKPKIYRKLLLPEESRFDLLDELLLLSFDLDDAEYVNFEIVKKDGQVSANKEKILFLPDNDTDLDSEEELVIKWFRKSGDEAIGQVIDTNELFIIRLDSYVQLPMDSEKAICIAGAGDIHTGKLNKINIEEINEWIAAREMERIIDFLESQEPDYLTLLELANDLKKLKPWEYLESNEIIVIDYGDMNDKVLVSVMGAAGGEFGLMVFDLEHGYDSLAKILFEKNLSSDFSYSLNALTVNFVDRDELEPADYQLIKDCGLTYRGKKNWIQFRSYLEGTHPERPNYIEVELLIDVISTMINITEIRKDGWQYPQVAAHEYPAFKVKTDGELQEIYLLKIQVSKPTFECYEEISMFEKAQYKKKPKSALQLEYDLFYMPFGVEMEQTNRYVYPIVGILVERGSNLVIGHEVISMPKTPPMAQSILWAYLQGLEVRPSKIFVSKEVRPMLQPLAKILGVELVERELPGIREVREFMENMPMDLF
;
A
#
# COMPACT_ATOMS: atom_id res chain seq x y z
N MET A 1 31.30 5.56 9.19
CA MET A 1 30.15 6.11 9.96
C MET A 1 30.64 7.10 11.00
N ILE A 2 29.87 8.15 11.28
CA ILE A 2 30.13 9.10 12.37
C ILE A 2 29.23 8.78 13.57
N GLN A 3 29.80 8.80 14.78
CA GLN A 3 29.05 8.64 16.03
C GLN A 3 28.82 10.00 16.69
N LEU A 4 27.56 10.40 16.77
CA LEU A 4 27.15 11.64 17.43
C LEU A 4 26.53 11.34 18.79
N HIS A 5 26.91 12.12 19.80
CA HIS A 5 26.24 12.17 21.11
C HIS A 5 25.41 13.45 21.15
N ILE A 6 24.09 13.29 21.26
CA ILE A 6 23.12 14.39 21.31
C ILE A 6 22.55 14.44 22.72
N GLU A 7 22.72 15.55 23.43
CA GLU A 7 22.30 15.73 24.82
C GLU A 7 21.40 16.98 24.95
N SER A 8 20.21 16.83 25.53
CA SER A 8 19.37 17.97 25.88
C SER A 8 20.06 18.83 26.94
N LYS A 9 19.97 20.16 26.80
CA LYS A 9 20.46 21.10 27.82
C LYS A 9 19.62 21.10 29.10
N LYS A 10 18.43 20.49 29.10
CA LYS A 10 17.60 20.33 30.30
C LYS A 10 18.22 19.33 31.28
N LYS A 11 17.78 19.41 32.54
CA LYS A 11 18.09 18.42 33.56
C LYS A 11 16.84 17.57 33.84
N PRO A 12 16.97 16.24 34.04
CA PRO A 12 18.20 15.45 34.01
C PRO A 12 18.81 15.31 32.61
N LYS A 13 20.05 14.80 32.53
CA LYS A 13 20.80 14.63 31.27
C LYS A 13 20.16 13.56 30.39
N ILE A 14 19.26 13.98 29.52
CA ILE A 14 18.61 13.12 28.52
C ILE A 14 19.45 13.17 27.25
N TYR A 15 19.79 12.00 26.71
CA TYR A 15 20.68 11.92 25.56
C TYR A 15 20.33 10.76 24.62
N ARG A 16 20.84 10.86 23.39
CA ARG A 16 20.87 9.83 22.36
C ARG A 16 22.27 9.73 21.77
N LYS A 17 22.64 8.53 21.34
CA LYS A 17 23.84 8.28 20.54
C LYS A 17 23.42 7.71 19.21
N LEU A 18 23.74 8.42 18.15
CA LEU A 18 23.39 8.06 16.79
C LEU A 18 24.65 7.69 16.00
N LEU A 19 24.52 6.68 15.13
CA LEU A 19 25.49 6.39 14.08
C LEU A 19 24.89 6.85 12.75
N LEU A 20 25.63 7.67 12.02
CA LEU A 20 25.21 8.21 10.73
C LEU A 20 26.21 7.84 9.62
N PRO A 21 25.75 7.63 8.38
CA PRO A 21 26.60 7.56 7.19
C PRO A 21 27.49 8.80 7.03
N GLU A 22 28.66 8.64 6.41
CA GLU A 22 29.61 9.75 6.26
C GLU A 22 29.08 10.83 5.32
N GLU A 23 28.27 10.44 4.35
CA GLU A 23 27.59 11.33 3.40
C GLU A 23 26.29 11.94 3.96
N SER A 24 26.03 11.81 5.26
CA SER A 24 24.83 12.40 5.89
C SER A 24 24.88 13.92 5.87
N ARG A 25 23.74 14.53 5.56
CA ARG A 25 23.50 15.97 5.53
C ARG A 25 22.74 16.45 6.78
N PHE A 26 22.63 17.77 6.95
CA PHE A 26 22.02 18.35 8.16
C PHE A 26 20.50 18.17 8.21
N ASP A 27 19.81 18.10 7.07
CA ASP A 27 18.39 17.72 6.96
C ASP A 27 18.12 16.34 7.58
N LEU A 28 18.98 15.35 7.32
CA LEU A 28 18.85 14.03 7.94
C LEU A 28 19.15 14.10 9.44
N LEU A 29 20.15 14.88 9.86
CA LEU A 29 20.48 15.02 11.28
C LEU A 29 19.35 15.69 12.08
N ASP A 30 18.64 16.63 11.47
CA ASP A 30 17.42 17.24 12.00
C ASP A 30 16.35 16.18 12.27
N GLU A 31 15.91 15.47 11.23
CA GLU A 31 14.87 14.44 11.34
C GLU A 31 15.23 13.39 12.40
N LEU A 32 16.47 12.90 12.39
CA LEU A 32 16.93 11.90 13.36
C LEU A 32 16.93 12.43 14.80
N LEU A 33 17.22 13.71 14.99
CA LEU A 33 17.14 14.35 16.31
C LEU A 33 15.69 14.41 16.77
N LEU A 34 14.78 14.88 15.92
CA LEU A 34 13.36 14.98 16.26
C LEU A 34 12.76 13.60 16.58
N LEU A 35 12.93 12.63 15.68
CA LEU A 35 12.42 11.26 15.86
C LEU A 35 13.00 10.57 17.10
N SER A 36 14.32 10.66 17.32
CA SER A 36 14.95 9.95 18.44
C SER A 36 14.56 10.50 19.82
N PHE A 37 14.03 11.72 19.88
CA PHE A 37 13.54 12.36 21.09
C PHE A 37 12.01 12.46 21.17
N ASP A 38 11.26 11.84 20.24
CA ASP A 38 9.78 11.89 20.22
C ASP A 38 9.28 13.35 20.06
N LEU A 39 9.89 14.09 19.13
CA LEU A 39 9.62 15.50 18.81
C LEU A 39 9.29 15.69 17.32
N ASP A 40 8.86 14.66 16.63
CA ASP A 40 8.52 14.63 15.21
C ASP A 40 7.32 15.52 14.83
N ASP A 41 6.53 15.96 15.81
CA ASP A 41 5.51 17.01 15.64
C ASP A 41 6.09 18.43 15.46
N ALA A 42 7.39 18.64 15.69
CA ALA A 42 8.04 19.95 15.57
C ALA A 42 8.53 20.22 14.14
N GLU A 43 8.60 21.50 13.75
CA GLU A 43 8.90 21.89 12.36
C GLU A 43 10.30 21.48 11.89
N TYR A 44 11.38 22.01 12.50
CA TYR A 44 12.76 21.71 12.11
C TYR A 44 13.78 22.18 13.17
N VAL A 45 15.04 21.76 13.00
CA VAL A 45 16.16 22.11 13.89
C VAL A 45 17.14 23.04 13.20
N ASN A 46 17.40 24.19 13.82
CA ASN A 46 18.51 25.06 13.43
C ASN A 46 19.80 24.65 14.15
N PHE A 47 20.93 24.66 13.43
CA PHE A 47 22.22 24.28 14.00
C PHE A 47 23.16 25.48 14.09
N GLU A 48 23.68 25.75 15.28
CA GLU A 48 24.77 26.72 15.51
C GLU A 48 26.06 25.97 15.80
N ILE A 49 27.06 26.12 14.93
CA ILE A 49 28.35 25.45 15.08
C ILE A 49 29.17 26.14 16.16
N VAL A 50 29.54 25.39 17.21
CA VAL A 50 30.31 25.91 18.35
C VAL A 50 31.81 25.61 18.18
N LYS A 51 32.14 24.38 17.81
CA LYS A 51 33.52 23.93 17.53
C LYS A 51 33.58 23.13 16.23
N LYS A 52 34.57 23.47 15.40
CA LYS A 52 34.89 22.79 14.14
C LYS A 52 36.40 22.55 14.10
N ASP A 53 36.82 21.35 13.72
CA ASP A 53 38.25 20.97 13.68
C ASP A 53 38.99 21.12 15.04
N GLY A 54 38.25 21.06 16.15
CA GLY A 54 38.71 21.26 17.52
C GLY A 54 38.90 22.73 17.92
N GLN A 55 38.51 23.68 17.06
CA GLN A 55 38.63 25.13 17.31
C GLN A 55 37.25 25.76 17.48
N VAL A 56 37.14 26.76 18.35
CA VAL A 56 35.90 27.51 18.56
C VAL A 56 35.61 28.37 17.33
N SER A 57 34.42 28.24 16.75
CA SER A 57 34.01 29.07 15.61
C SER A 57 33.82 30.52 16.06
N ALA A 58 34.65 31.43 15.56
CA ALA A 58 34.62 32.84 15.95
C ALA A 58 33.35 33.55 15.47
N ASN A 59 32.78 33.10 14.34
CA ASN A 59 31.61 33.72 13.70
C ASN A 59 30.30 33.00 14.03
N LYS A 60 30.32 31.88 14.76
CA LYS A 60 29.14 31.05 15.10
C LYS A 60 28.28 30.81 13.86
N GLU A 61 28.87 30.11 12.88
CA GLU A 61 28.20 29.73 11.63
C GLU A 61 26.88 29.01 11.96
N LYS A 62 25.80 29.44 11.30
CA LYS A 62 24.47 28.87 11.45
C LYS A 62 24.11 28.12 10.19
N ILE A 63 23.62 26.90 10.35
CA ILE A 63 23.03 26.08 9.30
C ILE A 63 21.54 26.08 9.64
N LEU A 64 20.74 26.69 8.75
CA LEU A 64 19.31 26.86 8.93
C LEU A 64 18.57 25.96 7.92
N PHE A 65 17.35 25.56 8.28
CA PHE A 65 16.51 24.73 7.41
C PHE A 65 15.83 25.53 6.29
N LEU A 66 15.44 26.79 6.56
CA LEU A 66 14.80 27.66 5.56
C LEU A 66 15.75 28.77 5.06
N PRO A 67 15.89 28.95 3.72
CA PRO A 67 16.79 29.93 3.12
C PRO A 67 16.30 31.40 3.19
N ASP A 68 15.05 31.65 3.59
CA ASP A 68 14.42 32.98 3.55
C ASP A 68 14.98 34.01 4.57
N ASN A 69 15.99 33.64 5.35
CA ASN A 69 16.63 34.52 6.34
C ASN A 69 18.14 34.66 6.10
N ASP A 70 18.56 35.35 5.04
CA ASP A 70 19.85 36.10 4.94
C ASP A 70 21.09 35.43 5.60
N THR A 71 21.24 34.10 5.48
CA THR A 71 22.39 33.30 5.97
C THR A 71 23.02 32.48 4.84
N ASP A 72 24.30 32.11 5.01
CA ASP A 72 25.18 31.60 3.95
C ASP A 72 25.05 30.08 3.60
N LEU A 73 24.27 29.26 4.32
CA LEU A 73 24.35 27.78 4.22
C LEU A 73 23.01 27.03 4.39
N ASP A 74 22.75 26.07 3.51
CA ASP A 74 21.54 25.25 3.41
C ASP A 74 21.73 23.85 4.06
N SER A 75 20.77 23.44 4.89
CA SER A 75 20.78 22.12 5.56
C SER A 75 20.70 20.93 4.59
N GLU A 76 20.08 21.09 3.42
CA GLU A 76 19.97 20.06 2.38
C GLU A 76 21.24 19.92 1.53
N GLU A 77 22.19 20.85 1.63
CA GLU A 77 23.45 20.84 0.87
C GLU A 77 24.67 20.51 1.75
N GLU A 78 24.61 20.86 3.04
CA GLU A 78 25.75 20.75 3.94
C GLU A 78 25.92 19.34 4.54
N LEU A 79 27.10 18.75 4.34
CA LEU A 79 27.46 17.43 4.92
C LEU A 79 27.88 17.57 6.38
N VAL A 80 27.31 16.77 7.28
CA VAL A 80 27.64 16.77 8.73
C VAL A 80 29.13 16.58 8.97
N ILE A 81 29.78 15.69 8.23
CA ILE A 81 31.22 15.40 8.38
C ILE A 81 32.13 16.59 8.02
N LYS A 82 31.67 17.55 7.20
CA LYS A 82 32.45 18.77 6.90
C LYS A 82 32.58 19.66 8.14
N TRP A 83 31.67 19.54 9.09
CA TRP A 83 31.53 20.37 10.28
C TRP A 83 32.00 19.67 11.55
N PHE A 84 31.80 18.36 11.64
CA PHE A 84 32.29 17.51 12.71
C PHE A 84 33.46 16.68 12.20
N ARG A 85 34.69 17.18 12.40
CA ARG A 85 35.93 16.59 11.84
C ARG A 85 36.82 15.92 12.88
N LYS A 86 36.71 16.33 14.14
CA LYS A 86 37.47 15.76 15.26
C LYS A 86 36.56 15.42 16.42
N SER A 87 36.90 14.34 17.13
CA SER A 87 36.24 13.99 18.40
C SER A 87 36.24 15.19 19.35
N GLY A 88 35.06 15.54 19.85
CA GLY A 88 34.82 16.72 20.68
C GLY A 88 34.38 17.98 19.92
N ASP A 89 34.28 17.95 18.59
CA ASP A 89 33.58 18.99 17.83
C ASP A 89 32.11 19.03 18.24
N GLU A 90 31.56 20.24 18.33
CA GLU A 90 30.27 20.50 18.98
C GLU A 90 29.43 21.50 18.17
N ALA A 91 28.13 21.24 18.09
CA ALA A 91 27.12 22.19 17.64
C ALA A 91 25.99 22.28 18.66
N ILE A 92 25.19 23.34 18.57
CA ILE A 92 23.95 23.50 19.29
C ILE A 92 22.81 23.33 18.30
N GLY A 93 21.95 22.33 18.51
CA GLY A 93 20.67 22.22 17.81
C GLY A 93 19.60 22.97 18.59
N GLN A 94 18.78 23.76 17.90
CA GLN A 94 17.62 24.44 18.46
C GLN A 94 16.37 24.05 17.68
N VAL A 95 15.44 23.37 18.35
CA VAL A 95 14.10 23.11 17.81
C VAL A 95 13.32 24.42 17.83
N ILE A 96 12.75 24.84 16.71
CA ILE A 96 12.20 26.19 16.58
C ILE A 96 10.96 26.40 17.43
N ASP A 97 9.98 25.50 17.34
CA ASP A 97 8.68 25.72 17.98
C ASP A 97 8.76 25.66 19.50
N THR A 98 9.55 24.72 19.99
CA THR A 98 9.69 24.45 21.43
C THR A 98 10.82 25.24 22.08
N ASN A 99 11.74 25.81 21.28
CA ASN A 99 13.02 26.36 21.72
C ASN A 99 13.88 25.35 22.53
N GLU A 100 13.66 24.06 22.33
CA GLU A 100 14.45 23.02 22.96
C GLU A 100 15.89 23.07 22.44
N LEU A 101 16.87 23.02 23.35
CA LEU A 101 18.28 23.13 23.00
C LEU A 101 19.01 21.82 23.24
N PHE A 102 19.74 21.38 22.22
CA PHE A 102 20.58 20.19 22.25
C PHE A 102 22.04 20.56 22.05
N ILE A 103 22.93 19.80 22.70
CA ILE A 103 24.36 19.80 22.41
C ILE A 103 24.63 18.55 21.59
N ILE A 104 25.11 18.74 20.37
CA ILE A 104 25.47 17.68 19.44
C ILE A 104 26.98 17.61 19.40
N ARG A 105 27.56 16.45 19.72
CA ARG A 105 29.00 16.27 19.80
C ARG A 105 29.45 15.06 18.99
N LEU A 106 30.53 15.21 18.23
CA LEU A 106 31.22 14.07 17.62
C LEU A 106 31.97 13.28 18.69
N ASP A 107 31.55 12.04 18.95
CA ASP A 107 32.26 11.14 19.85
C ASP A 107 33.44 10.46 19.12
N SER A 108 33.18 9.83 17.98
CA SER A 108 34.18 9.05 17.24
C SER A 108 33.77 8.73 15.81
N TYR A 109 34.74 8.33 14.99
CA TYR A 109 34.51 7.65 13.71
C TYR A 109 34.50 6.15 13.94
N VAL A 110 33.48 5.47 13.42
CA VAL A 110 33.32 4.02 13.55
C VAL A 110 33.50 3.41 12.16
N GLN A 111 34.50 2.54 12.04
CA GLN A 111 34.63 1.62 10.90
C GLN A 111 33.80 0.39 11.21
N LEU A 112 32.63 0.29 10.58
CA LEU A 112 31.82 -0.92 10.66
C LEU A 112 32.35 -1.96 9.65
N PRO A 113 32.30 -3.26 9.99
CA PRO A 113 32.57 -4.32 9.03
C PRO A 113 31.40 -4.43 8.03
N MET A 114 31.53 -3.77 6.87
CA MET A 114 30.65 -3.78 5.69
C MET A 114 29.19 -3.26 5.86
N ASP A 115 28.82 -2.38 4.92
CA ASP A 115 27.48 -2.05 4.39
C ASP A 115 26.32 -1.62 5.32
N SER A 116 26.60 -1.10 6.53
CA SER A 116 25.56 -0.32 7.23
C SER A 116 25.53 1.11 6.68
N GLU A 117 24.79 1.31 5.58
CA GLU A 117 24.51 2.65 5.00
C GLU A 117 23.37 3.38 5.71
N LYS A 118 22.79 2.81 6.77
CA LYS A 118 21.60 3.35 7.45
C LYS A 118 21.95 4.02 8.77
N ALA A 119 21.24 5.11 9.07
CA ALA A 119 21.35 5.77 10.36
C ALA A 119 20.65 4.96 11.46
N ILE A 120 21.26 4.87 12.65
CA ILE A 120 20.67 4.13 13.78
C ILE A 120 20.95 4.81 15.12
N CYS A 121 20.01 4.70 16.05
CA CYS A 121 20.23 4.96 17.46
C CYS A 121 20.85 3.73 18.14
N ILE A 122 21.99 3.90 18.80
CA ILE A 122 22.74 2.82 19.46
C ILE A 122 22.69 2.87 20.98
N ALA A 123 22.36 4.03 21.56
CA ALA A 123 22.20 4.20 22.99
C ALA A 123 21.41 5.46 23.29
N GLY A 124 20.85 5.53 24.50
CA GLY A 124 20.26 6.75 25.02
C GLY A 124 19.68 6.55 26.40
N ALA A 125 19.25 7.65 27.00
CA ALA A 125 18.59 7.62 28.29
C ALA A 125 17.60 8.77 28.43
N GLY A 126 16.50 8.46 29.12
CA GLY A 126 15.49 9.42 29.53
C GLY A 126 14.53 9.87 28.45
N ASP A 127 13.46 10.49 28.93
CA ASP A 127 12.28 10.94 28.20
C ASP A 127 12.17 12.46 28.35
N ILE A 128 12.12 13.16 27.22
CA ILE A 128 12.17 14.62 27.15
C ILE A 128 10.87 15.29 27.59
N HIS A 129 9.74 14.61 27.41
CA HIS A 129 8.42 15.09 27.79
C HIS A 129 8.23 15.02 29.31
N THR A 130 8.67 13.91 29.92
CA THR A 130 8.50 13.71 31.37
C THR A 130 9.69 14.17 32.21
N GLY A 131 10.85 14.39 31.58
CA GLY A 131 12.09 14.70 32.31
C GLY A 131 12.58 13.55 33.18
N LYS A 132 12.15 12.30 32.93
CA LYS A 132 12.54 11.13 33.73
C LYS A 132 13.64 10.34 33.03
N LEU A 133 14.60 9.82 33.80
CA LEU A 133 15.67 8.93 33.32
C LEU A 133 15.19 7.47 33.17
N ASN A 134 14.06 7.28 32.50
CA ASN A 134 13.55 5.95 32.20
C ASN A 134 14.44 5.27 31.14
N LYS A 135 14.41 3.93 31.12
CA LYS A 135 15.01 3.16 30.02
C LYS A 135 14.22 3.45 28.75
N ILE A 136 14.91 3.76 27.66
CA ILE A 136 14.30 3.97 26.34
C ILE A 136 14.21 2.65 25.58
N ASN A 137 13.29 2.59 24.63
CA ASN A 137 13.18 1.50 23.69
C ASN A 137 13.97 1.85 22.42
N ILE A 138 15.18 1.29 22.29
CA ILE A 138 16.05 1.57 21.15
C ILE A 138 15.52 0.91 19.87
N GLU A 139 14.89 -0.26 20.00
CA GLU A 139 14.32 -1.00 18.87
C GLU A 139 13.20 -0.17 18.22
N GLU A 140 12.25 0.33 19.01
CA GLU A 140 11.16 1.21 18.55
C GLU A 140 11.67 2.51 17.89
N ILE A 141 12.68 3.18 18.47
CA ILE A 141 13.28 4.36 17.83
C ILE A 141 13.88 4.01 16.46
N ASN A 142 14.55 2.86 16.35
CA ASN A 142 15.15 2.44 15.09
C ASN A 142 14.10 2.00 14.06
N GLU A 143 12.96 1.47 14.50
CA GLU A 143 11.80 1.20 13.63
C GLU A 143 11.26 2.50 13.03
N TRP A 144 11.13 3.57 13.83
CA TRP A 144 10.71 4.89 13.33
C TRP A 144 11.71 5.50 12.36
N ILE A 145 13.01 5.43 12.67
CA ILE A 145 14.07 5.91 11.76
C ILE A 145 13.99 5.17 10.42
N ALA A 146 13.84 3.83 10.45
CA ALA A 146 13.74 3.03 9.24
C ALA A 146 12.46 3.34 8.43
N ALA A 147 11.33 3.56 9.11
CA ALA A 147 10.07 3.93 8.48
C ALA A 147 10.19 5.28 7.76
N ARG A 148 10.77 6.30 8.42
CA ARG A 148 10.96 7.63 7.82
C ARG A 148 11.91 7.60 6.62
N GLU A 149 12.99 6.82 6.69
CA GLU A 149 13.89 6.62 5.55
C GLU A 149 13.14 6.01 4.36
N MET A 150 12.25 5.05 4.61
CA MET A 150 11.43 4.44 3.58
C MET A 150 10.44 5.43 2.97
N GLU A 151 9.77 6.24 3.79
CA GLU A 151 8.88 7.32 3.33
C GLU A 151 9.62 8.31 2.43
N ARG A 152 10.82 8.77 2.79
CA ARG A 152 11.61 9.69 1.95
C ARG A 152 11.92 9.10 0.58
N ILE A 153 12.20 7.79 0.52
CA ILE A 153 12.43 7.09 -0.75
C ILE A 153 11.13 7.05 -1.56
N ILE A 154 9.99 6.75 -0.93
CA ILE A 154 8.68 6.75 -1.60
C ILE A 154 8.35 8.16 -2.12
N ASP A 155 8.44 9.19 -1.28
CA ASP A 155 8.20 10.59 -1.67
C ASP A 155 9.09 11.00 -2.85
N PHE A 156 10.37 10.63 -2.81
CA PHE A 156 11.30 10.89 -3.91
C PHE A 156 10.86 10.19 -5.20
N LEU A 157 10.49 8.90 -5.13
CA LEU A 157 10.02 8.14 -6.29
C LEU A 157 8.68 8.69 -6.82
N GLU A 158 7.76 9.08 -5.95
CA GLU A 158 6.47 9.66 -6.33
C GLU A 158 6.61 11.07 -6.92
N SER A 159 7.68 11.79 -6.59
CA SER A 159 8.00 13.08 -7.20
C SER A 159 8.58 12.97 -8.62
N GLN A 160 8.98 11.78 -9.06
CA GLN A 160 9.52 11.59 -10.41
C GLN A 160 8.42 11.60 -11.47
N GLU A 161 8.74 12.13 -12.64
CA GLU A 161 7.84 12.06 -13.80
C GLU A 161 7.89 10.65 -14.44
N PRO A 162 6.75 9.97 -14.63
CA PRO A 162 6.74 8.64 -15.27
C PRO A 162 7.11 8.69 -16.76
N ASP A 163 7.94 7.75 -17.23
CA ASP A 163 8.30 7.61 -18.65
C ASP A 163 7.20 6.92 -19.48
N TYR A 164 6.10 7.64 -19.67
CA TYR A 164 4.98 7.15 -20.48
C TYR A 164 5.32 6.98 -21.97
N LEU A 165 6.33 7.68 -22.49
CA LEU A 165 6.72 7.54 -23.89
C LEU A 165 7.30 6.14 -24.14
N THR A 166 8.29 5.74 -23.33
CA THR A 166 8.87 4.39 -23.40
C THR A 166 7.80 3.32 -23.17
N LEU A 167 6.93 3.52 -22.19
CA LEU A 167 5.83 2.59 -21.91
C LEU A 167 4.87 2.44 -23.10
N LEU A 168 4.49 3.54 -23.76
CA LEU A 168 3.63 3.51 -24.96
C LEU A 168 4.32 2.83 -26.15
N GLU A 169 5.62 3.08 -26.35
CA GLU A 169 6.41 2.44 -27.41
C GLU A 169 6.51 0.92 -27.21
N LEU A 170 6.80 0.46 -26.00
CA LEU A 170 6.83 -0.96 -25.66
C LEU A 170 5.45 -1.62 -25.82
N ALA A 171 4.38 -0.95 -25.38
CA ALA A 171 3.02 -1.44 -25.57
C ALA A 171 2.66 -1.56 -27.07
N ASN A 172 3.16 -0.66 -27.94
CA ASN A 172 3.01 -0.81 -29.39
C ASN A 172 3.74 -2.05 -29.92
N ASP A 173 4.94 -2.34 -29.42
CA ASP A 173 5.73 -3.50 -29.86
C ASP A 173 5.09 -4.82 -29.40
N LEU A 174 4.67 -4.90 -28.14
CA LEU A 174 3.87 -6.02 -27.62
C LEU A 174 2.64 -6.27 -28.50
N LYS A 175 1.93 -5.20 -28.88
CA LYS A 175 0.75 -5.30 -29.73
C LYS A 175 1.04 -5.90 -31.10
N LYS A 176 2.15 -5.51 -31.73
CA LYS A 176 2.56 -6.06 -33.03
C LYS A 176 2.79 -7.56 -32.93
N LEU A 177 3.27 -8.05 -31.79
CA LEU A 177 3.48 -9.47 -31.54
C LEU A 177 2.19 -10.26 -31.32
N LYS A 178 1.13 -9.60 -30.86
CA LYS A 178 -0.19 -10.18 -30.56
C LYS A 178 -0.09 -11.42 -29.64
N PRO A 179 0.36 -11.25 -28.39
CA PRO A 179 0.58 -12.37 -27.47
C PRO A 179 -0.67 -13.25 -27.27
N TRP A 180 -1.87 -12.69 -27.36
CA TRP A 180 -3.15 -13.40 -27.27
C TRP A 180 -3.43 -14.39 -28.42
N GLU A 181 -2.66 -14.38 -29.51
CA GLU A 181 -2.71 -15.44 -30.53
C GLU A 181 -1.94 -16.71 -30.07
N TYR A 182 -1.20 -16.64 -28.97
CA TYR A 182 -0.26 -17.68 -28.50
C TYR A 182 -0.44 -18.08 -27.03
N LEU A 183 -1.05 -17.22 -26.22
CA LEU A 183 -1.30 -17.43 -24.79
C LEU A 183 -2.78 -17.22 -24.48
N GLU A 184 -3.37 -18.17 -23.75
CA GLU A 184 -4.72 -18.03 -23.20
C GLU A 184 -4.72 -17.26 -21.87
N SER A 185 -5.85 -16.67 -21.49
CA SER A 185 -5.93 -15.82 -20.29
C SER A 185 -5.72 -16.58 -18.97
N ASN A 186 -5.84 -17.90 -18.98
CA ASN A 186 -5.53 -18.79 -17.85
C ASN A 186 -4.10 -19.36 -17.89
N GLU A 187 -3.33 -19.12 -18.95
CA GLU A 187 -1.90 -19.47 -19.06
C GLU A 187 -1.06 -18.36 -18.40
N ILE A 188 -1.10 -18.32 -17.07
CA ILE A 188 -0.41 -17.28 -16.28
C ILE A 188 1.10 -17.46 -16.30
N ILE A 189 1.80 -16.37 -16.58
CA ILE A 189 3.26 -16.30 -16.53
C ILE A 189 3.67 -15.57 -15.26
N VAL A 190 4.63 -16.13 -14.52
CA VAL A 190 5.28 -15.40 -13.42
C VAL A 190 6.60 -14.83 -13.93
N ILE A 191 6.85 -13.55 -13.70
CA ILE A 191 8.16 -12.93 -13.89
C ILE A 191 8.79 -12.80 -12.50
N ASP A 192 9.98 -13.38 -12.32
CA ASP A 192 10.72 -13.38 -11.06
C ASP A 192 11.98 -12.54 -11.21
N TYR A 193 11.98 -11.36 -10.59
CA TYR A 193 13.09 -10.40 -10.71
C TYR A 193 14.28 -10.73 -9.82
N GLY A 194 14.27 -11.87 -9.10
CA GLY A 194 15.44 -12.52 -8.50
C GLY A 194 16.15 -11.79 -7.35
N ASP A 195 16.54 -10.54 -7.56
CA ASP A 195 17.37 -9.71 -6.69
C ASP A 195 16.54 -8.91 -5.67
N MET A 196 15.27 -8.61 -5.99
CA MET A 196 14.37 -7.82 -5.13
C MET A 196 13.33 -8.68 -4.39
N ASN A 197 13.34 -10.01 -4.61
CA ASN A 197 12.30 -10.95 -4.18
C ASN A 197 10.89 -10.66 -4.74
N ASP A 198 10.76 -9.66 -5.62
CA ASP A 198 9.51 -9.30 -6.29
C ASP A 198 9.16 -10.27 -7.41
N LYS A 199 7.90 -10.69 -7.42
CA LYS A 199 7.33 -11.56 -8.46
C LYS A 199 6.02 -10.96 -8.90
N VAL A 200 5.83 -10.93 -10.21
CA VAL A 200 4.58 -10.47 -10.80
C VAL A 200 3.98 -11.57 -11.65
N LEU A 201 2.66 -11.70 -11.59
CA LEU A 201 1.89 -12.63 -12.40
C LEU A 201 1.22 -11.88 -13.54
N VAL A 202 1.35 -12.40 -14.75
CA VAL A 202 0.84 -11.78 -15.97
C VAL A 202 -0.18 -12.71 -16.62
N SER A 203 -1.37 -12.18 -16.86
CA SER A 203 -2.41 -12.79 -17.70
C SER A 203 -2.48 -12.06 -19.03
N VAL A 204 -2.45 -12.81 -20.14
CA VAL A 204 -2.63 -12.26 -21.49
C VAL A 204 -4.10 -12.31 -21.87
N MET A 205 -4.72 -11.15 -22.10
CA MET A 205 -6.11 -11.03 -22.52
C MET A 205 -6.23 -10.95 -24.04
N GLY A 206 -7.28 -11.56 -24.60
CA GLY A 206 -7.64 -11.40 -26.02
C GLY A 206 -7.86 -12.66 -26.82
N ALA A 207 -7.57 -13.84 -26.25
CA ALA A 207 -7.77 -15.12 -26.96
C ALA A 207 -9.24 -15.33 -27.41
N ALA A 208 -10.20 -14.78 -26.65
CA ALA A 208 -11.63 -14.80 -26.98
C ALA A 208 -12.11 -13.62 -27.85
N GLY A 209 -11.23 -12.68 -28.21
CA GLY A 209 -11.49 -11.58 -29.16
C GLY A 209 -12.27 -10.36 -28.62
N GLY A 210 -12.57 -10.30 -27.31
CA GLY A 210 -13.29 -9.18 -26.70
C GLY A 210 -12.37 -8.03 -26.26
N GLU A 211 -11.50 -8.31 -25.29
CA GLU A 211 -10.55 -7.37 -24.68
C GLU A 211 -9.13 -7.83 -24.95
N PHE A 212 -8.24 -6.92 -25.35
CA PHE A 212 -6.85 -7.25 -25.69
C PHE A 212 -5.91 -6.51 -24.76
N GLY A 213 -4.93 -7.20 -24.20
CA GLY A 213 -4.03 -6.56 -23.25
C GLY A 213 -3.29 -7.51 -22.32
N LEU A 214 -2.72 -6.93 -21.27
CA LEU A 214 -2.14 -7.63 -20.14
C LEU A 214 -2.86 -7.21 -18.85
N MET A 215 -3.10 -8.17 -17.95
CA MET A 215 -3.31 -7.90 -16.54
C MET A 215 -2.07 -8.36 -15.77
N VAL A 216 -1.55 -7.48 -14.92
CA VAL A 216 -0.34 -7.69 -14.13
C VAL A 216 -0.73 -7.61 -12.66
N PHE A 217 -0.37 -8.63 -11.91
CA PHE A 217 -0.68 -8.76 -10.49
C PHE A 217 0.62 -8.89 -9.72
N ASP A 218 0.85 -8.01 -8.76
CA ASP A 218 1.86 -8.25 -7.75
C ASP A 218 1.55 -9.56 -7.01
N LEU A 219 2.57 -10.37 -6.71
CA LEU A 219 2.36 -11.66 -6.07
C LEU A 219 1.83 -11.52 -4.63
N GLU A 220 2.28 -10.50 -3.89
CA GLU A 220 1.90 -10.32 -2.50
C GLU A 220 0.49 -9.74 -2.36
N HIS A 221 0.15 -8.73 -3.16
CA HIS A 221 -1.09 -7.95 -3.01
C HIS A 221 -2.13 -8.22 -4.10
N GLY A 222 -1.71 -8.70 -5.28
CA GLY A 222 -2.59 -8.92 -6.44
C GLY A 222 -3.02 -10.37 -6.65
N TYR A 223 -2.37 -11.35 -6.01
CA TYR A 223 -2.64 -12.76 -6.28
C TYR A 223 -4.07 -13.19 -5.91
N ASP A 224 -4.63 -12.66 -4.82
CA ASP A 224 -6.01 -12.99 -4.42
C ASP A 224 -7.03 -12.55 -5.48
N SER A 225 -6.78 -11.41 -6.13
CA SER A 225 -7.59 -10.95 -7.27
C SER A 225 -7.51 -11.92 -8.44
N LEU A 226 -6.30 -12.33 -8.83
CA LEU A 226 -6.09 -13.30 -9.90
C LEU A 226 -6.71 -14.67 -9.57
N ALA A 227 -6.53 -15.14 -8.34
CA ALA A 227 -7.08 -16.41 -7.88
C ALA A 227 -8.61 -16.42 -7.91
N LYS A 228 -9.25 -15.30 -7.55
CA LYS A 228 -10.70 -15.11 -7.73
C LYS A 228 -11.08 -15.25 -9.21
N ILE A 229 -10.39 -14.55 -10.11
CA ILE A 229 -10.64 -14.61 -11.57
C ILE A 229 -10.51 -16.03 -12.14
N LEU A 230 -9.49 -16.79 -11.72
CA LEU A 230 -9.20 -18.11 -12.29
C LEU A 230 -10.06 -19.24 -11.71
N PHE A 231 -10.36 -19.17 -10.41
CA PHE A 231 -10.89 -20.34 -9.67
C PHE A 231 -12.32 -20.13 -9.16
N GLU A 232 -12.84 -18.91 -9.15
CA GLU A 232 -14.22 -18.66 -8.75
C GLU A 232 -15.17 -18.66 -9.95
N LYS A 233 -16.28 -19.40 -9.82
CA LYS A 233 -17.26 -19.54 -10.91
C LYS A 233 -18.12 -18.30 -11.10
N ASN A 234 -18.43 -17.62 -9.99
CA ASN A 234 -19.32 -16.47 -9.95
C ASN A 234 -18.62 -15.39 -9.12
N LEU A 235 -18.06 -14.39 -9.79
CA LEU A 235 -17.57 -13.19 -9.14
C LEU A 235 -18.77 -12.31 -8.76
N SER A 236 -18.64 -11.55 -7.68
CA SER A 236 -19.67 -10.57 -7.32
C SER A 236 -19.71 -9.43 -8.34
N SER A 237 -20.85 -8.76 -8.48
CA SER A 237 -20.96 -7.62 -9.39
C SER A 237 -20.03 -6.46 -9.00
N ASP A 238 -19.65 -6.39 -7.74
CA ASP A 238 -18.75 -5.39 -7.15
C ASP A 238 -17.27 -5.83 -7.17
N PHE A 239 -16.93 -6.95 -7.83
CA PHE A 239 -15.57 -7.51 -7.83
C PHE A 239 -14.52 -6.56 -8.44
N SER A 240 -14.87 -5.79 -9.48
CA SER A 240 -13.95 -4.82 -10.09
C SER A 240 -13.47 -3.78 -9.10
N TYR A 241 -14.26 -3.48 -8.06
CA TYR A 241 -13.87 -2.59 -6.97
C TYR A 241 -12.98 -3.28 -5.94
N SER A 242 -12.81 -4.60 -5.98
CA SER A 242 -11.87 -5.33 -5.12
C SER A 242 -10.58 -5.74 -5.83
N LEU A 243 -10.35 -5.20 -7.04
CA LEU A 243 -9.24 -5.59 -7.89
C LEU A 243 -7.95 -4.87 -7.47
N ASN A 244 -6.87 -5.64 -7.31
CA ASN A 244 -5.50 -5.14 -7.22
C ASN A 244 -4.72 -5.62 -8.45
N ALA A 245 -4.49 -4.75 -9.41
CA ALA A 245 -3.83 -5.08 -10.67
C ALA A 245 -3.35 -3.84 -11.43
N LEU A 246 -2.33 -4.01 -12.27
CA LEU A 246 -2.03 -3.07 -13.35
C LEU A 246 -2.53 -3.65 -14.67
N THR A 247 -2.97 -2.80 -15.59
CA THR A 247 -3.43 -3.25 -16.90
C THR A 247 -2.86 -2.43 -18.03
N VAL A 248 -2.63 -3.11 -19.16
CA VAL A 248 -2.28 -2.52 -20.46
C VAL A 248 -3.35 -2.97 -21.43
N ASN A 249 -4.26 -2.08 -21.81
CA ASN A 249 -5.41 -2.42 -22.63
C ASN A 249 -5.33 -1.78 -24.01
N PHE A 250 -5.70 -2.54 -25.04
CA PHE A 250 -5.87 -2.04 -26.39
C PHE A 250 -7.34 -1.81 -26.68
N VAL A 251 -7.75 -0.54 -26.68
CA VAL A 251 -9.16 -0.11 -26.64
C VAL A 251 -9.57 0.70 -27.86
N ASP A 252 -10.87 0.85 -28.05
CA ASP A 252 -11.45 1.81 -29.00
C ASP A 252 -11.30 3.24 -28.46
N ARG A 253 -11.43 4.23 -29.35
CA ARG A 253 -11.17 5.63 -29.00
C ARG A 253 -12.13 6.16 -27.93
N ASP A 254 -13.37 5.70 -27.96
CA ASP A 254 -14.46 6.11 -27.08
C ASP A 254 -14.40 5.47 -25.69
N GLU A 255 -13.51 4.50 -25.48
CA GLU A 255 -13.23 3.91 -24.17
C GLU A 255 -12.12 4.67 -23.41
N LEU A 256 -11.42 5.61 -24.05
CA LEU A 256 -10.41 6.44 -23.40
C LEU A 256 -11.01 7.57 -22.58
N GLU A 257 -10.41 7.83 -21.43
CA GLU A 257 -10.66 9.07 -20.71
C GLU A 257 -9.97 10.25 -21.42
N PRO A 258 -10.48 11.49 -21.24
CA PRO A 258 -9.85 12.68 -21.82
C PRO A 258 -8.37 12.82 -21.46
N ALA A 259 -7.99 12.44 -20.23
CA ALA A 259 -6.61 12.47 -19.75
C ALA A 259 -5.73 11.45 -20.49
N ASP A 260 -6.22 10.23 -20.77
CA ASP A 260 -5.48 9.22 -21.54
C ASP A 260 -5.18 9.72 -22.96
N TYR A 261 -6.18 10.32 -23.61
CA TYR A 261 -6.02 10.86 -24.95
C TYR A 261 -4.98 11.98 -24.98
N GLN A 262 -5.01 12.86 -23.97
CA GLN A 262 -4.09 13.98 -23.86
C GLN A 262 -2.65 13.49 -23.62
N LEU A 263 -2.46 12.51 -22.73
CA LEU A 263 -1.17 11.85 -22.50
C LEU A 263 -0.55 11.32 -23.80
N ILE A 264 -1.30 10.52 -24.57
CA ILE A 264 -0.83 9.95 -25.84
C ILE A 264 -0.41 11.05 -26.82
N LYS A 265 -1.19 12.14 -26.87
CA LYS A 265 -0.93 13.27 -27.76
C LYS A 265 0.32 14.05 -27.33
N ASP A 266 0.56 14.21 -26.04
CA ASP A 266 1.73 14.91 -25.49
C ASP A 266 3.02 14.09 -25.75
N CYS A 267 2.92 12.76 -25.76
CA CYS A 267 3.97 11.87 -26.26
C CYS A 267 4.13 11.90 -27.79
N GLY A 268 3.36 12.71 -28.53
CA GLY A 268 3.45 12.84 -29.99
C GLY A 268 2.88 11.65 -30.78
N LEU A 269 2.13 10.76 -30.13
CA LEU A 269 1.59 9.55 -30.73
C LEU A 269 0.15 9.74 -31.22
N THR A 270 -0.26 8.93 -32.20
CA THR A 270 -1.63 8.93 -32.71
C THR A 270 -2.02 7.55 -33.22
N TYR A 271 -3.28 7.19 -33.00
CA TYR A 271 -3.83 5.89 -33.34
C TYR A 271 -5.07 6.01 -34.22
N ARG A 272 -5.30 4.97 -35.04
CA ARG A 272 -6.47 4.86 -35.91
C ARG A 272 -6.96 3.42 -35.95
N GLY A 273 -8.26 3.24 -36.12
CA GLY A 273 -8.88 1.92 -36.18
C GLY A 273 -9.38 1.44 -34.81
N LYS A 274 -10.04 0.29 -34.82
CA LYS A 274 -10.61 -0.32 -33.63
C LYS A 274 -9.56 -1.00 -32.77
N LYS A 275 -9.76 -0.98 -31.45
CA LYS A 275 -8.87 -1.57 -30.44
C LYS A 275 -7.42 -1.14 -30.67
N ASN A 276 -7.23 0.12 -31.10
CA ASN A 276 -5.94 0.69 -31.49
C ASN A 276 -5.33 1.66 -30.52
N TRP A 277 -6.12 2.18 -29.59
CA TRP A 277 -5.66 3.07 -28.53
C TRP A 277 -5.11 2.26 -27.38
N ILE A 278 -4.19 2.84 -26.62
CA ILE A 278 -3.56 2.21 -25.47
C ILE A 278 -4.08 2.89 -24.22
N GLN A 279 -4.52 2.09 -23.25
CA GLN A 279 -4.98 2.57 -21.96
C GLN A 279 -4.23 1.82 -20.88
N PHE A 280 -3.74 2.56 -19.89
CA PHE A 280 -3.12 2.00 -18.70
C PHE A 280 -4.00 2.29 -17.49
N ARG A 281 -4.22 1.29 -16.64
CA ARG A 281 -4.92 1.48 -15.37
C ARG A 281 -4.18 0.79 -14.23
N SER A 282 -4.06 1.50 -13.13
CA SER A 282 -3.77 0.95 -11.82
C SER A 282 -5.08 0.76 -11.06
N TYR A 283 -5.33 -0.47 -10.66
CA TYR A 283 -6.43 -0.86 -9.80
C TYR A 283 -5.87 -1.08 -8.41
N LEU A 284 -6.34 -0.26 -7.48
CA LEU A 284 -6.14 -0.42 -6.04
C LEU A 284 -7.50 -0.71 -5.42
N GLU A 285 -7.55 -1.73 -4.56
CA GLU A 285 -8.77 -2.21 -3.95
C GLU A 285 -9.59 -1.06 -3.35
N GLY A 286 -10.79 -0.94 -3.91
CA GLY A 286 -11.90 -0.02 -3.68
C GLY A 286 -11.60 1.46 -3.85
N THR A 287 -10.56 1.80 -4.59
CA THR A 287 -10.44 3.11 -5.23
C THR A 287 -10.95 3.06 -6.66
N HIS A 288 -11.29 4.22 -7.21
CA HIS A 288 -11.45 4.34 -8.65
C HIS A 288 -10.11 3.98 -9.34
N PRO A 289 -10.12 3.26 -10.48
CA PRO A 289 -8.91 2.98 -11.22
C PRO A 289 -8.26 4.28 -11.71
N GLU A 290 -6.96 4.41 -11.50
CA GLU A 290 -6.19 5.60 -11.88
C GLU A 290 -5.19 5.27 -12.99
N ARG A 291 -4.51 6.29 -13.52
CA ARG A 291 -3.33 6.03 -14.35
C ARG A 291 -2.16 5.58 -13.47
N PRO A 292 -1.31 4.66 -13.95
CA PRO A 292 -0.13 4.22 -13.20
C PRO A 292 0.79 5.38 -12.81
N ASN A 293 1.30 5.37 -11.57
CA ASN A 293 2.30 6.32 -11.10
C ASN A 293 3.72 5.97 -11.62
N TYR A 294 4.75 6.70 -11.17
CA TYR A 294 6.13 6.47 -11.60
C TYR A 294 6.58 5.02 -11.37
N ILE A 295 6.42 4.50 -10.16
CA ILE A 295 6.85 3.13 -9.78
C ILE A 295 6.12 2.08 -10.63
N GLU A 296 4.82 2.27 -10.82
CA GLU A 296 3.99 1.35 -11.61
C GLU A 296 4.31 1.41 -13.12
N VAL A 297 4.70 2.59 -13.63
CA VAL A 297 5.16 2.75 -15.02
C VAL A 297 6.48 2.02 -15.24
N GLU A 298 7.45 2.17 -14.33
CA GLU A 298 8.73 1.44 -14.40
C GLU A 298 8.49 -0.08 -14.38
N LEU A 299 7.62 -0.55 -13.48
CA LEU A 299 7.25 -1.96 -13.43
C LEU A 299 6.59 -2.43 -14.75
N LEU A 300 5.68 -1.64 -15.33
CA LEU A 300 5.03 -2.00 -16.59
C LEU A 300 6.02 -2.01 -17.77
N ILE A 301 7.01 -1.13 -17.79
CA ILE A 301 8.09 -1.13 -18.79
C ILE A 301 8.84 -2.47 -18.72
N ASP A 302 9.27 -2.89 -17.53
CA ASP A 302 9.99 -4.15 -17.32
C ASP A 302 9.13 -5.36 -17.66
N VAL A 303 7.86 -5.36 -17.25
CA VAL A 303 6.93 -6.45 -17.52
C VAL A 303 6.65 -6.58 -19.02
N ILE A 304 6.36 -5.49 -19.72
CA ILE A 304 6.06 -5.54 -21.15
C ILE A 304 7.29 -5.97 -21.94
N SER A 305 8.47 -5.43 -21.62
CA SER A 305 9.75 -5.82 -22.22
C SER A 305 10.00 -7.34 -22.06
N THR A 306 9.79 -7.85 -20.85
CA THR A 306 9.92 -9.29 -20.57
C THR A 306 8.87 -10.11 -21.32
N MET A 307 7.62 -9.66 -21.36
CA MET A 307 6.54 -10.35 -22.06
C MET A 307 6.73 -10.38 -23.58
N ILE A 308 7.36 -9.37 -24.17
CA ILE A 308 7.79 -9.40 -25.58
C ILE A 308 8.73 -10.59 -25.82
N ASN A 309 9.76 -10.75 -24.99
CA ASN A 309 10.70 -11.86 -25.08
C ASN A 309 10.03 -13.22 -24.86
N ILE A 310 9.17 -13.34 -23.84
CA ILE A 310 8.42 -14.57 -23.55
C ILE A 310 7.48 -14.94 -24.70
N THR A 311 6.85 -13.95 -25.32
CA THR A 311 5.99 -14.16 -26.50
C THR A 311 6.77 -14.71 -27.69
N GLU A 312 7.98 -14.21 -27.93
CA GLU A 312 8.87 -14.76 -28.97
C GLU A 312 9.33 -16.18 -28.63
N ILE A 313 9.69 -16.46 -27.37
CA ILE A 313 10.03 -17.82 -26.91
C ILE A 313 8.86 -18.79 -27.12
N ARG A 314 7.62 -18.34 -26.87
CA ARG A 314 6.39 -19.11 -27.13
C ARG A 314 6.20 -19.36 -28.63
N LYS A 315 6.45 -18.38 -29.49
CA LYS A 315 6.43 -18.52 -30.96
C LYS A 315 7.48 -19.50 -31.47
N ASP A 316 8.67 -19.49 -30.87
CA ASP A 316 9.79 -20.37 -31.20
C ASP A 316 9.64 -21.80 -30.66
N GLY A 317 8.51 -22.09 -29.99
CA GLY A 317 8.04 -23.44 -29.72
C GLY A 317 7.98 -23.83 -28.25
N TRP A 318 8.31 -22.93 -27.30
CA TRP A 318 8.10 -23.22 -25.88
C TRP A 318 6.64 -23.56 -25.60
N GLN A 319 6.41 -24.64 -24.85
CA GLN A 319 5.08 -25.11 -24.49
C GLN A 319 4.75 -24.73 -23.06
N TYR A 320 3.60 -24.08 -22.87
CA TYR A 320 3.06 -23.86 -21.54
C TYR A 320 2.83 -25.22 -20.85
N PRO A 321 3.41 -25.47 -19.66
CA PRO A 321 3.33 -26.77 -19.01
C PRO A 321 1.93 -27.05 -18.45
N GLN A 322 1.58 -28.33 -18.31
CA GLN A 322 0.43 -28.69 -17.50
C GLN A 322 0.75 -28.47 -16.02
N VAL A 323 0.00 -27.59 -15.37
CA VAL A 323 0.22 -27.17 -13.99
C VAL A 323 -0.97 -27.50 -13.10
N ALA A 324 -0.70 -27.72 -11.81
CA ALA A 324 -1.76 -27.83 -10.82
C ALA A 324 -2.40 -26.46 -10.52
N ALA A 325 -3.51 -26.45 -9.77
CA ALA A 325 -4.07 -25.20 -9.26
C ALA A 325 -3.03 -24.47 -8.39
N HIS A 326 -2.91 -23.16 -8.59
CA HIS A 326 -1.95 -22.28 -7.92
C HIS A 326 -0.48 -22.61 -8.21
N GLU A 327 -0.21 -23.27 -9.34
CA GLU A 327 1.14 -23.53 -9.84
C GLU A 327 1.30 -22.90 -11.23
N TYR A 328 2.41 -22.20 -11.46
CA TYR A 328 2.63 -21.41 -12.67
C TYR A 328 4.09 -21.47 -13.13
N PRO A 329 4.36 -21.42 -14.45
CA PRO A 329 5.73 -21.24 -14.94
C PRO A 329 6.25 -19.85 -14.58
N ALA A 330 7.41 -19.83 -13.92
CA ALA A 330 8.13 -18.63 -13.53
C ALA A 330 9.39 -18.45 -14.38
N PHE A 331 9.52 -17.27 -14.98
CA PHE A 331 10.67 -16.83 -15.77
C PHE A 331 11.52 -15.94 -14.88
N LYS A 332 12.66 -16.46 -14.45
CA LYS A 332 13.62 -15.71 -13.66
C LYS A 332 14.44 -14.82 -14.58
N VAL A 333 14.39 -13.52 -14.36
CA VAL A 333 15.10 -12.52 -15.17
C VAL A 333 16.18 -11.84 -14.33
N LYS A 334 17.28 -11.47 -14.97
CA LYS A 334 18.31 -10.62 -14.36
C LYS A 334 17.88 -9.15 -14.41
N THR A 335 18.63 -8.31 -13.70
CA THR A 335 18.46 -6.84 -13.70
C THR A 335 18.58 -6.20 -15.09
N ASP A 336 19.27 -6.84 -16.04
CA ASP A 336 19.39 -6.37 -17.43
C ASP A 336 18.28 -6.91 -18.36
N GLY A 337 17.29 -7.61 -17.80
CA GLY A 337 16.17 -8.21 -18.53
C GLY A 337 16.48 -9.56 -19.20
N GLU A 338 17.70 -10.09 -19.07
CA GLU A 338 18.02 -11.40 -19.63
C GLU A 338 17.34 -12.54 -18.86
N LEU A 339 16.71 -13.46 -19.59
CA LEU A 339 16.14 -14.69 -19.04
C LEU A 339 17.25 -15.63 -18.53
N GLN A 340 17.20 -15.99 -17.25
CA GLN A 340 18.15 -16.87 -16.59
C GLN A 340 17.66 -18.32 -16.58
N GLU A 341 16.46 -18.58 -16.06
CA GLU A 341 15.89 -19.91 -15.92
C GLU A 341 14.36 -19.88 -15.93
N ILE A 342 13.75 -21.03 -16.24
CA ILE A 342 12.31 -21.25 -16.13
C ILE A 342 12.08 -22.37 -15.11
N TYR A 343 11.23 -22.12 -14.11
CA TYR A 343 10.87 -23.09 -13.08
C TYR A 343 9.36 -23.08 -12.81
N LEU A 344 8.85 -24.05 -12.03
CA LEU A 344 7.45 -24.04 -11.59
C LEU A 344 7.35 -23.43 -10.19
N LEU A 345 6.61 -22.34 -10.07
CA LEU A 345 6.30 -21.70 -8.80
C LEU A 345 4.95 -22.19 -8.30
N LYS A 346 4.93 -22.75 -7.09
CA LYS A 346 3.70 -23.12 -6.39
C LYS A 346 3.39 -22.11 -5.29
N ILE A 347 2.27 -21.41 -5.45
CA ILE A 347 1.79 -20.41 -4.50
C ILE A 347 0.99 -21.09 -3.40
N GLN A 348 1.36 -20.81 -2.15
CA GLN A 348 0.67 -21.36 -0.99
C GLN A 348 -0.54 -20.52 -0.66
N VAL A 349 -1.73 -21.02 -0.97
CA VAL A 349 -2.98 -20.36 -0.61
C VAL A 349 -3.41 -20.84 0.78
N SER A 350 -3.31 -19.96 1.77
CA SER A 350 -3.86 -20.22 3.09
C SER A 350 -5.37 -19.95 3.07
N LYS A 351 -6.15 -20.80 3.76
CA LYS A 351 -7.55 -20.46 4.00
C LYS A 351 -7.58 -19.43 5.12
N PRO A 352 -8.19 -18.26 4.92
CA PRO A 352 -8.24 -17.26 5.97
C PRO A 352 -9.01 -17.84 7.17
N THR A 353 -8.35 -17.82 8.33
CA THR A 353 -8.97 -18.14 9.62
C THR A 353 -9.01 -16.86 10.43
N PHE A 354 -10.22 -16.45 10.82
CA PHE A 354 -10.43 -15.24 11.59
C PHE A 354 -10.72 -15.57 13.05
N GLU A 355 -10.39 -14.64 13.94
CA GLU A 355 -10.82 -14.67 15.34
C GLU A 355 -12.12 -13.88 15.53
N CYS A 356 -12.70 -13.95 16.72
CA CYS A 356 -13.74 -13.00 17.08
C CYS A 356 -13.06 -11.75 17.61
N TYR A 357 -13.15 -10.65 16.86
CA TYR A 357 -12.55 -9.37 17.23
C TYR A 357 -13.46 -8.58 18.17
N GLU A 358 -14.76 -8.85 18.12
CA GLU A 358 -15.71 -8.25 19.04
C GLU A 358 -15.50 -8.73 20.48
N GLU A 359 -15.22 -7.79 21.38
CA GLU A 359 -15.17 -8.02 22.83
C GLU A 359 -16.59 -8.13 23.39
N ILE A 360 -17.21 -9.29 23.20
CA ILE A 360 -18.56 -9.54 23.71
C ILE A 360 -18.50 -9.90 25.19
N SER A 361 -18.96 -9.00 26.05
CA SER A 361 -19.00 -9.24 27.49
C SER A 361 -19.94 -10.39 27.86
N MET A 362 -19.70 -11.03 29.00
CA MET A 362 -20.59 -12.06 29.54
C MET A 362 -22.02 -11.53 29.74
N PHE A 363 -22.15 -10.24 30.06
CA PHE A 363 -23.44 -9.60 30.27
C PHE A 363 -24.22 -9.44 28.97
N GLU A 364 -23.61 -8.89 27.92
CA GLU A 364 -24.27 -8.72 26.62
C GLU A 364 -24.64 -10.06 26.00
N LYS A 365 -23.75 -11.06 26.10
CA LYS A 365 -24.05 -12.43 25.66
C LYS A 365 -25.25 -13.01 26.41
N ALA A 366 -25.34 -12.78 27.72
CA ALA A 366 -26.47 -13.23 28.52
C ALA A 366 -27.77 -12.50 28.14
N GLN A 367 -27.71 -11.20 27.91
CA GLN A 367 -28.86 -10.41 27.44
C GLN A 367 -29.35 -10.91 26.07
N TYR A 368 -28.45 -11.09 25.11
CA TYR A 368 -28.78 -11.62 23.79
C TYR A 368 -29.42 -13.01 23.89
N LYS A 369 -28.88 -13.90 24.73
CA LYS A 369 -29.45 -15.25 24.93
C LYS A 369 -30.84 -15.26 25.58
N LYS A 370 -31.20 -14.23 26.36
CA LYS A 370 -32.55 -14.08 26.96
C LYS A 370 -33.62 -13.74 25.92
N LYS A 371 -33.24 -13.15 24.78
CA LYS A 371 -34.19 -12.85 23.70
C LYS A 371 -34.84 -14.14 23.19
N PRO A 372 -36.17 -14.14 22.95
CA PRO A 372 -36.88 -15.30 22.42
C PRO A 372 -36.34 -15.68 21.04
N LYS A 373 -36.26 -16.99 20.75
CA LYS A 373 -35.96 -17.45 19.39
C LYS A 373 -37.18 -17.22 18.50
N SER A 374 -36.95 -16.73 17.29
CA SER A 374 -37.98 -16.52 16.27
C SER A 374 -37.69 -17.36 15.02
N ALA A 375 -38.70 -17.52 14.17
CA ALA A 375 -38.54 -18.05 12.81
C ALA A 375 -37.90 -17.03 11.85
N LEU A 376 -37.62 -15.80 12.31
CA LEU A 376 -36.95 -14.75 11.55
C LEU A 376 -35.69 -15.29 10.85
N GLN A 377 -35.57 -15.00 9.56
CA GLN A 377 -34.42 -15.31 8.73
C GLN A 377 -33.86 -14.02 8.17
N LEU A 378 -32.55 -13.87 8.20
CA LEU A 378 -31.87 -12.64 7.81
C LEU A 378 -30.89 -12.93 6.67
N GLU A 379 -30.66 -11.94 5.82
CA GLU A 379 -29.56 -11.88 4.88
C GLU A 379 -28.59 -10.81 5.37
N TYR A 380 -27.30 -11.12 5.34
CA TYR A 380 -26.26 -10.16 5.70
C TYR A 380 -25.10 -10.27 4.72
N ASP A 381 -24.63 -9.12 4.25
CA ASP A 381 -23.48 -9.01 3.35
C ASP A 381 -22.75 -7.68 3.56
N LEU A 382 -21.52 -7.63 3.05
CA LEU A 382 -20.65 -6.46 3.08
C LEU A 382 -20.10 -6.23 1.67
N PHE A 383 -20.43 -5.10 1.04
CA PHE A 383 -20.10 -4.89 -0.37
C PHE A 383 -19.82 -3.46 -0.77
N TYR A 384 -19.09 -3.27 -1.87
CA TYR A 384 -18.79 -1.95 -2.41
C TYR A 384 -20.02 -1.35 -3.07
N MET A 385 -20.29 -0.09 -2.78
CA MET A 385 -21.34 0.67 -3.43
C MET A 385 -20.92 1.01 -4.87
N PRO A 386 -21.87 1.06 -5.83
CA PRO A 386 -21.55 1.24 -7.25
C PRO A 386 -21.25 2.69 -7.63
N PHE A 387 -20.96 3.57 -6.67
CA PHE A 387 -20.64 4.98 -6.89
C PHE A 387 -19.46 5.41 -6.03
N GLY A 388 -18.54 6.15 -6.65
CA GLY A 388 -17.37 6.70 -5.99
C GLY A 388 -17.69 7.98 -5.23
N VAL A 389 -17.05 8.15 -4.08
CA VAL A 389 -17.06 9.37 -3.28
C VAL A 389 -15.66 9.97 -3.30
N GLU A 390 -15.57 11.27 -3.60
CA GLU A 390 -14.30 11.98 -3.60
C GLU A 390 -13.81 12.18 -2.15
N MET A 391 -12.56 11.80 -1.88
CA MET A 391 -11.91 12.06 -0.60
C MET A 391 -11.14 13.38 -0.65
N GLU A 392 -11.58 14.39 0.11
CA GLU A 392 -10.98 15.74 0.11
C GLU A 392 -9.46 15.75 0.40
N GLN A 393 -8.95 14.79 1.17
CA GLN A 393 -7.53 14.74 1.54
C GLN A 393 -6.63 14.21 0.41
N THR A 394 -7.17 13.40 -0.51
CA THR A 394 -6.37 12.69 -1.52
C THR A 394 -6.80 12.99 -2.95
N ASN A 395 -7.93 13.69 -3.15
CA ASN A 395 -8.61 13.86 -4.44
C ASN A 395 -8.85 12.53 -5.19
N ARG A 396 -8.84 11.39 -4.47
CA ARG A 396 -9.16 10.08 -5.04
C ARG A 396 -10.61 9.76 -4.80
N TYR A 397 -11.25 9.17 -5.80
CA TYR A 397 -12.55 8.56 -5.63
C TYR A 397 -12.39 7.20 -4.97
N VAL A 398 -13.14 6.97 -3.90
CA VAL A 398 -13.22 5.66 -3.23
C VAL A 398 -14.63 5.11 -3.33
N TYR A 399 -14.75 3.79 -3.46
CA TYR A 399 -16.02 3.11 -3.40
C TYR A 399 -16.34 2.79 -1.94
N PRO A 400 -17.35 3.43 -1.33
CA PRO A 400 -17.73 3.12 0.03
C PRO A 400 -18.20 1.68 0.15
N ILE A 401 -18.09 1.12 1.35
CA ILE A 401 -18.60 -0.21 1.64
C ILE A 401 -19.91 -0.05 2.41
N VAL A 402 -20.91 -0.88 2.11
CA VAL A 402 -22.14 -0.98 2.89
C VAL A 402 -22.25 -2.35 3.53
N GLY A 403 -22.42 -2.37 4.85
CA GLY A 403 -22.87 -3.54 5.60
C GLY A 403 -24.37 -3.47 5.75
N ILE A 404 -25.10 -4.48 5.27
CA ILE A 404 -26.57 -4.45 5.24
C ILE A 404 -27.17 -5.72 5.82
N LEU A 405 -28.25 -5.56 6.58
CA LEU A 405 -29.05 -6.63 7.15
C LEU A 405 -30.48 -6.55 6.61
N VAL A 406 -30.94 -7.59 5.92
CA VAL A 406 -32.25 -7.66 5.28
C VAL A 406 -33.06 -8.81 5.87
N GLU A 407 -34.35 -8.59 6.13
CA GLU A 407 -35.27 -9.68 6.46
C GLU A 407 -35.58 -10.51 5.22
N ARG A 408 -35.27 -11.81 5.29
CA ARG A 408 -35.51 -12.74 4.18
C ARG A 408 -37.00 -13.03 4.05
N GLY A 409 -37.56 -12.75 2.87
CA GLY A 409 -38.94 -13.05 2.50
C GLY A 409 -39.85 -11.82 2.43
N SER A 410 -39.60 -10.79 3.24
CA SER A 410 -40.24 -9.47 3.11
C SER A 410 -39.36 -8.47 2.35
N ASN A 411 -38.05 -8.75 2.23
CA ASN A 411 -37.02 -7.87 1.69
C ASN A 411 -36.91 -6.51 2.42
N LEU A 412 -37.39 -6.45 3.67
CA LEU A 412 -37.27 -5.26 4.51
C LEU A 412 -35.82 -5.09 4.95
N VAL A 413 -35.22 -3.94 4.64
CA VAL A 413 -33.92 -3.54 5.19
C VAL A 413 -34.08 -3.24 6.69
N ILE A 414 -33.46 -4.04 7.54
CA ILE A 414 -33.48 -3.88 8.99
C ILE A 414 -32.45 -2.84 9.43
N GLY A 415 -31.30 -2.81 8.78
CA GLY A 415 -30.22 -1.89 9.08
C GLY A 415 -29.20 -1.86 7.95
N HIS A 416 -28.56 -0.72 7.77
CA HIS A 416 -27.39 -0.56 6.90
C HIS A 416 -26.42 0.44 7.52
N GLU A 417 -25.14 0.24 7.27
CA GLU A 417 -24.06 1.10 7.74
C GLU A 417 -23.06 1.27 6.60
N VAL A 418 -22.74 2.51 6.29
CA VAL A 418 -21.74 2.86 5.28
C VAL A 418 -20.44 3.09 6.01
N ILE A 419 -19.39 2.40 5.55
CA ILE A 419 -18.07 2.42 6.16
C ILE A 419 -17.01 2.73 5.11
N SER A 420 -15.89 3.27 5.58
CA SER A 420 -14.68 3.43 4.78
C SER A 420 -13.98 2.08 4.56
N MET A 421 -13.09 2.05 3.58
CA MET A 421 -12.25 0.90 3.27
C MET A 421 -11.18 0.58 4.32
N PRO A 422 -10.65 -0.67 4.34
CA PRO A 422 -11.02 -1.83 3.51
C PRO A 422 -12.11 -2.73 4.14
N LYS A 423 -12.57 -3.77 3.41
CA LYS A 423 -13.52 -4.78 3.93
C LYS A 423 -12.81 -5.67 4.97
N THR A 424 -12.92 -5.34 6.26
CA THR A 424 -12.22 -6.11 7.31
C THR A 424 -13.14 -7.04 8.12
N PRO A 425 -12.62 -8.18 8.63
CA PRO A 425 -13.38 -9.06 9.53
C PRO A 425 -13.90 -8.38 10.81
N PRO A 426 -13.13 -7.50 11.52
CA PRO A 426 -13.66 -6.71 12.63
C PRO A 426 -14.92 -5.94 12.23
N MET A 427 -14.86 -5.14 11.16
CA MET A 427 -16.01 -4.33 10.72
C MET A 427 -17.23 -5.20 10.38
N ALA A 428 -17.03 -6.30 9.64
CA ALA A 428 -18.09 -7.24 9.33
C ALA A 428 -18.77 -7.80 10.60
N GLN A 429 -17.96 -8.10 11.64
CA GLN A 429 -18.47 -8.61 12.93
C GLN A 429 -19.18 -7.52 13.75
N SER A 430 -18.60 -6.31 13.85
CA SER A 430 -19.14 -5.19 14.62
C SER A 430 -20.54 -4.80 14.13
N ILE A 431 -20.69 -4.58 12.82
CA ILE A 431 -21.95 -4.15 12.19
C ILE A 431 -23.04 -5.20 12.43
N LEU A 432 -22.74 -6.48 12.17
CA LEU A 432 -23.70 -7.55 12.41
C LEU A 432 -24.08 -7.63 13.90
N TRP A 433 -23.09 -7.54 14.79
CA TRP A 433 -23.33 -7.62 16.23
C TRP A 433 -24.26 -6.50 16.71
N ALA A 434 -23.99 -5.26 16.30
CA ALA A 434 -24.82 -4.09 16.63
C ALA A 434 -26.28 -4.29 16.21
N TYR A 435 -26.54 -4.79 15.00
CA TYR A 435 -27.91 -5.06 14.56
C TYR A 435 -28.57 -6.20 15.34
N LEU A 436 -27.86 -7.28 15.63
CA LEU A 436 -28.38 -8.37 16.44
C LEU A 436 -28.68 -7.94 17.89
N GLN A 437 -27.94 -6.96 18.42
CA GLN A 437 -28.25 -6.33 19.71
C GLN A 437 -29.53 -5.48 19.64
N GLY A 438 -29.83 -4.82 18.53
CA GLY A 438 -31.06 -4.04 18.33
C GLY A 438 -32.34 -4.89 18.20
N LEU A 439 -32.25 -6.14 17.70
CA LEU A 439 -33.43 -6.99 17.52
C LEU A 439 -34.06 -7.44 18.85
N GLU A 440 -35.39 -7.48 18.95
CA GLU A 440 -36.07 -8.03 20.13
C GLU A 440 -35.99 -9.57 20.22
N VAL A 441 -35.72 -10.22 19.08
CA VAL A 441 -35.70 -11.69 18.93
C VAL A 441 -34.32 -12.17 18.48
N ARG A 442 -34.07 -13.47 18.63
CA ARG A 442 -32.94 -14.15 17.98
C ARG A 442 -33.40 -14.74 16.64
N PRO A 443 -32.71 -14.44 15.52
CA PRO A 443 -33.01 -15.06 14.24
C PRO A 443 -32.71 -16.56 14.30
N SER A 444 -33.45 -17.31 13.48
CA SER A 444 -33.19 -18.73 13.28
C SER A 444 -31.92 -18.97 12.46
N LYS A 445 -31.70 -18.15 11.43
CA LYS A 445 -30.60 -18.27 10.46
C LYS A 445 -30.19 -16.90 9.93
N ILE A 446 -28.92 -16.77 9.60
CA ILE A 446 -28.37 -15.65 8.83
C ILE A 446 -27.74 -16.23 7.56
N PHE A 447 -28.25 -15.80 6.43
CA PHE A 447 -27.72 -16.13 5.12
C PHE A 447 -26.65 -15.11 4.75
N VAL A 448 -25.52 -15.60 4.25
CA VAL A 448 -24.32 -14.79 3.98
C VAL A 448 -23.66 -15.23 2.68
N SER A 449 -22.89 -14.33 2.07
CA SER A 449 -22.06 -14.64 0.91
C SER A 449 -20.89 -15.56 1.29
N LYS A 450 -20.29 -16.20 0.28
CA LYS A 450 -19.10 -17.06 0.46
C LYS A 450 -17.92 -16.27 1.06
N GLU A 451 -17.74 -15.02 0.63
CA GLU A 451 -16.69 -14.12 1.08
C GLU A 451 -16.87 -13.71 2.55
N VAL A 452 -18.09 -13.33 2.96
CA VAL A 452 -18.37 -12.81 4.31
C VAL A 452 -18.52 -13.94 5.35
N ARG A 453 -18.90 -15.15 4.94
CA ARG A 453 -19.06 -16.30 5.85
C ARG A 453 -17.86 -16.53 6.79
N PRO A 454 -16.62 -16.70 6.30
CA PRO A 454 -15.48 -16.95 7.19
C PRO A 454 -15.28 -15.80 8.18
N MET A 455 -15.47 -14.53 7.75
CA MET A 455 -15.33 -13.35 8.61
C MET A 455 -16.27 -13.39 9.81
N LEU A 456 -17.49 -13.90 9.63
CA LEU A 456 -18.52 -13.94 10.68
C LEU A 456 -18.56 -15.24 11.49
N GLN A 457 -17.92 -16.30 11.00
CA GLN A 457 -17.99 -17.61 11.62
C GLN A 457 -17.57 -17.63 13.10
N PRO A 458 -16.53 -16.89 13.54
CA PRO A 458 -16.15 -16.79 14.96
C PRO A 458 -17.24 -16.17 15.81
N LEU A 459 -17.78 -15.02 15.40
CA LEU A 459 -18.87 -14.32 16.06
C LEU A 459 -20.12 -15.19 16.18
N ALA A 460 -20.54 -15.81 15.06
CA ALA A 460 -21.72 -16.67 15.02
C ALA A 460 -21.61 -17.85 15.99
N LYS A 461 -20.41 -18.43 16.14
CA LYS A 461 -20.15 -19.50 17.11
C LYS A 461 -20.31 -19.03 18.55
N ILE A 462 -19.87 -17.81 18.87
CA ILE A 462 -20.03 -17.21 20.21
C ILE A 462 -21.51 -16.97 20.53
N LEU A 463 -22.26 -16.43 19.57
CA LEU A 463 -23.67 -16.09 19.72
C LEU A 463 -24.60 -17.31 19.64
N GLY A 464 -24.15 -18.40 19.01
CA GLY A 464 -24.95 -19.60 18.76
C GLY A 464 -25.97 -19.40 17.66
N VAL A 465 -25.59 -18.67 16.60
CA VAL A 465 -26.41 -18.39 15.41
C VAL A 465 -25.92 -19.23 14.24
N GLU A 466 -26.85 -19.77 13.45
CA GLU A 466 -26.53 -20.54 12.25
C GLU A 466 -26.25 -19.61 11.07
N LEU A 467 -25.04 -19.71 10.49
CA LEU A 467 -24.70 -19.07 9.21
C LEU A 467 -24.93 -20.05 8.05
N VAL A 468 -25.61 -19.59 7.00
CA VAL A 468 -25.91 -20.38 5.80
C VAL A 468 -25.37 -19.68 4.55
N GLU A 469 -24.48 -20.34 3.82
CA GLU A 469 -23.94 -19.81 2.56
C GLU A 469 -24.90 -20.10 1.41
N ARG A 470 -25.54 -19.04 0.90
CA ARG A 470 -26.52 -19.09 -0.19
C ARG A 470 -26.61 -17.72 -0.87
N GLU A 471 -27.27 -17.71 -2.03
CA GLU A 471 -27.78 -16.50 -2.65
C GLU A 471 -28.62 -15.65 -1.68
N LEU A 472 -28.44 -14.34 -1.80
CA LEU A 472 -29.03 -13.29 -0.97
C LEU A 472 -30.01 -12.44 -1.81
N PRO A 473 -31.20 -12.97 -2.17
CA PRO A 473 -32.12 -12.29 -3.07
C PRO A 473 -32.57 -10.91 -2.59
N GLY A 474 -32.79 -10.71 -1.30
CA GLY A 474 -33.18 -9.40 -0.76
C GLY A 474 -32.05 -8.38 -0.90
N ILE A 475 -30.82 -8.79 -0.64
CA ILE A 475 -29.63 -7.93 -0.84
C ILE A 475 -29.38 -7.68 -2.33
N ARG A 476 -29.61 -8.67 -3.20
CA ARG A 476 -29.50 -8.51 -4.65
C ARG A 476 -30.47 -7.44 -5.17
N GLU A 477 -31.72 -7.43 -4.70
CA GLU A 477 -32.68 -6.37 -5.06
C GLU A 477 -32.20 -4.98 -4.62
N VAL A 478 -31.58 -4.87 -3.44
CA VAL A 478 -30.98 -3.61 -2.97
C VAL A 478 -29.82 -3.17 -3.87
N ARG A 479 -28.94 -4.09 -4.27
CA ARG A 479 -27.83 -3.80 -5.19
C ARG A 479 -28.33 -3.33 -6.56
N GLU A 480 -29.28 -4.06 -7.16
CA GLU A 480 -29.90 -3.69 -8.43
C GLU A 480 -30.58 -2.31 -8.32
N PHE A 481 -31.19 -1.97 -7.17
CA PHE A 481 -31.74 -0.64 -6.94
C PHE A 481 -30.63 0.44 -6.89
N MET A 482 -29.53 0.20 -6.18
CA MET A 482 -28.40 1.13 -6.09
C MET A 482 -27.74 1.39 -7.46
N GLU A 483 -27.55 0.34 -8.27
CA GLU A 483 -26.97 0.44 -9.62
C GLU A 483 -27.81 1.29 -10.58
N ASN A 484 -29.13 1.36 -10.37
CA ASN A 484 -30.07 2.10 -11.22
C ASN A 484 -30.47 3.47 -10.64
N MET A 485 -29.88 3.89 -9.52
CA MET A 485 -30.26 5.13 -8.85
C MET A 485 -29.65 6.34 -9.58
N PRO A 486 -30.43 7.39 -9.88
CA PRO A 486 -29.88 8.62 -10.46
C PRO A 486 -28.86 9.26 -9.50
N MET A 487 -27.66 9.55 -10.00
CA MET A 487 -26.58 10.19 -9.22
C MET A 487 -26.95 11.58 -8.68
N ASP A 488 -27.98 12.23 -9.24
CA ASP A 488 -28.45 13.57 -8.85
C ASP A 488 -29.17 13.61 -7.48
N LEU A 489 -29.28 12.47 -6.79
CA LEU A 489 -30.00 12.33 -5.52
C LEU A 489 -29.09 12.28 -4.27
N PHE A 490 -27.77 12.41 -4.44
CA PHE A 490 -26.79 12.42 -3.34
C PHE A 490 -26.10 13.78 -3.18
#